data_AF-A0AAX6F649-F1
#
_entry.id   AF-A0AAX6F649-F1
#
_cell.length_a   1.000
_cell.length_b   1.000
_cell.length_c   1.000
_cell.angle_alpha   90.00
_cell.angle_beta   90.00
_cell.angle_gamma   90.00
#
_symmetry.space_group_name_H-M   'P 1'
#
loop_
_entity.id
_entity.type
_entity.pdbx_description
1 polymer ?
#
loop_
_entity_poly.entity_id
_entity_poly.type
_entity_poly.pdbx_seq_one_letter_code
_entity_poly.pdbx_strand_id
1 'polypeptide(L)'
;MTKQSVVVPETPMIAPAAVPTGASQLFPPPRSGCGGGVPNAAGAKKKYMGHLEVGAGGGRINAWVDSMRASSPTHARAAAALAPFPAAADEADAWTRKHPSALKMFDEIVRASKGKQIAMFLDYDGTLSPIVDEPDKAYMSEAMRAAVKGVASYFPTAIVSGRCRDKVYNFVQLAELYYAGSHGMDIKGPTNARRHNRANTKTKANAKAQSVLFQPASEFLPMIDEVYKALIEKTKAIEGSKVENNKFCVSVHFRRVDEKKWSALAEEVRSVMKDFPKLRLTQGRKVLEIRPTIKWDKGKALEFLLESLGFADCNDILPVYIGDDRTDEDAFKVLRDRGQGLGILVSEYPKETNASYSLREPKEARTATCYAILAAVSGMEEQLQLFEGACKGVSELHRRGEEWPLVLCIFSVYFSLGKTNKVGPPHFFGF
;
A
#
# COMPACT_ATOMS: atom_id res chain seq x y z
N MET A 1 67.42 -58.00 19.88
CA MET A 1 66.11 -58.10 19.23
C MET A 1 65.66 -56.71 18.86
N THR A 2 65.84 -56.37 17.59
CA THR A 2 65.68 -55.04 17.00
C THR A 2 64.23 -54.77 16.63
N LYS A 3 63.77 -53.54 16.91
CA LYS A 3 62.46 -52.98 16.52
C LYS A 3 62.42 -52.76 15.01
N GLN A 4 61.29 -53.10 14.38
CA GLN A 4 60.79 -52.42 13.18
C GLN A 4 59.26 -52.56 13.14
N SER A 5 58.59 -51.43 13.37
CA SER A 5 57.15 -51.22 13.26
C SER A 5 56.86 -50.61 11.88
N VAL A 6 56.06 -51.31 11.07
CA VAL A 6 55.56 -50.81 9.78
C VAL A 6 54.22 -50.12 10.02
N VAL A 7 54.16 -48.84 9.63
CA VAL A 7 52.96 -47.99 9.61
C VAL A 7 52.30 -48.16 8.25
N VAL A 8 50.98 -48.41 8.22
CA VAL A 8 50.14 -48.35 7.02
C VAL A 8 49.21 -47.13 7.19
N PRO A 9 49.07 -46.24 6.20
CA PRO A 9 48.38 -44.96 6.38
C PRO A 9 46.85 -45.10 6.33
N GLU A 10 46.18 -44.39 7.23
CA GLU A 10 44.72 -44.25 7.29
C GLU A 10 44.20 -43.33 6.16
N THR A 11 43.19 -43.82 5.43
CA THR A 11 42.39 -43.02 4.50
C THR A 11 41.21 -42.40 5.27
N PRO A 12 41.05 -41.07 5.34
CA PRO A 12 39.90 -40.49 6.02
C PRO A 12 38.64 -40.62 5.15
N MET A 13 37.60 -41.23 5.74
CA MET A 13 36.24 -41.24 5.21
C MET A 13 35.65 -39.83 5.23
N ILE A 14 35.31 -39.32 4.04
CA ILE A 14 34.58 -38.06 3.86
C ILE A 14 33.11 -38.33 4.18
N ALA A 15 32.61 -37.75 5.28
CA ALA A 15 31.19 -37.67 5.55
C ALA A 15 30.53 -36.68 4.55
N PRO A 16 29.40 -37.03 3.92
CA PRO A 16 28.72 -36.10 3.02
C PRO A 16 28.16 -34.91 3.79
N ALA A 17 28.56 -33.71 3.36
CA ALA A 17 28.05 -32.45 3.88
C ALA A 17 26.52 -32.39 3.75
N ALA A 18 25.85 -32.09 4.86
CA ALA A 18 24.43 -31.79 4.89
C ALA A 18 24.16 -30.57 3.99
N VAL A 19 23.33 -30.78 2.98
CA VAL A 19 22.79 -29.73 2.12
C VAL A 19 21.81 -28.91 2.97
N PRO A 20 22.03 -27.60 3.21
CA PRO A 20 21.02 -26.80 3.87
C PRO A 20 19.84 -26.63 2.90
N THR A 21 18.68 -27.15 3.31
CA THR A 21 17.39 -26.91 2.65
C THR A 21 17.11 -25.41 2.66
N GLY A 22 17.12 -24.81 1.46
CA GLY A 22 16.93 -23.38 1.28
C GLY A 22 15.57 -22.92 1.81
N ALA A 23 15.60 -22.03 2.80
CA ALA A 23 14.46 -21.20 3.12
C ALA A 23 14.13 -20.35 1.88
N SER A 24 12.89 -20.41 1.38
CA SER A 24 12.43 -19.44 0.38
C SER A 24 12.52 -18.05 1.02
N GLN A 25 13.33 -17.17 0.42
CA GLN A 25 13.45 -15.80 0.91
C GLN A 25 12.14 -15.07 0.59
N LEU A 26 11.23 -15.05 1.57
CA LEU A 26 9.98 -14.27 1.61
C LEU A 26 10.18 -12.79 1.27
N PHE A 27 11.40 -12.29 1.46
CA PHE A 27 11.80 -10.93 1.13
C PHE A 27 12.89 -11.02 0.06
N PRO A 28 12.66 -10.50 -1.15
CA PRO A 28 13.73 -10.37 -2.12
C PRO A 28 14.85 -9.52 -1.52
N PRO A 29 16.13 -9.93 -1.64
CA PRO A 29 17.23 -9.20 -1.05
C PRO A 29 17.28 -7.75 -1.57
N PRO A 30 17.78 -6.80 -0.76
CA PRO A 30 18.01 -5.42 -1.22
C PRO A 30 18.91 -5.48 -2.47
N ARG A 31 18.59 -4.68 -3.50
CA ARG A 31 19.41 -4.70 -4.73
C ARG A 31 20.82 -4.21 -4.40
N SER A 32 21.80 -5.09 -4.54
CA SER A 32 23.22 -4.74 -4.39
C SER A 32 23.64 -3.76 -5.50
N GLY A 33 24.25 -2.64 -5.10
CA GLY A 33 25.02 -1.81 -6.02
C GLY A 33 26.37 -2.46 -6.24
N CYS A 34 26.59 -3.12 -7.37
CA CYS A 34 27.91 -3.63 -7.75
C CYS A 34 28.36 -2.99 -9.06
N GLY A 35 29.44 -2.21 -8.96
CA GLY A 35 30.30 -1.88 -10.09
C GLY A 35 31.14 -3.10 -10.51
N GLY A 36 31.39 -3.21 -11.81
CA GLY A 36 32.15 -4.29 -12.45
C GLY A 36 31.55 -4.58 -13.83
N GLY A 37 32.15 -4.03 -14.88
CA GLY A 37 31.57 -3.98 -16.23
C GLY A 37 31.90 -5.17 -17.12
N VAL A 38 30.99 -5.44 -18.07
CA VAL A 38 31.20 -5.92 -19.46
C VAL A 38 30.00 -5.41 -20.32
N PRO A 39 30.01 -5.41 -21.67
CA PRO A 39 29.86 -4.21 -22.48
C PRO A 39 28.49 -4.04 -23.17
N ASN A 40 28.25 -2.80 -23.61
CA ASN A 40 27.18 -2.26 -24.47
C ASN A 40 26.16 -3.24 -25.11
N ALA A 41 24.92 -3.17 -24.61
CA ALA A 41 23.72 -3.10 -25.44
C ALA A 41 22.98 -1.81 -25.06
N ALA A 42 23.17 -0.77 -25.87
CA ALA A 42 22.56 0.54 -25.70
C ALA A 42 21.13 0.53 -26.24
N GLY A 43 20.17 0.94 -25.42
CA GLY A 43 18.80 1.23 -25.86
C GLY A 43 17.83 1.30 -24.68
N ALA A 44 17.31 2.50 -24.40
CA ALA A 44 16.23 2.80 -23.44
C ALA A 44 16.53 2.63 -21.93
N LYS A 45 17.51 3.39 -21.42
CA LYS A 45 17.65 3.67 -19.98
C LYS A 45 16.84 4.91 -19.56
N LYS A 46 15.96 4.69 -18.57
CA LYS A 46 15.78 5.51 -17.36
C LYS A 46 15.42 6.99 -17.57
N LYS A 47 14.12 7.31 -17.63
CA LYS A 47 13.65 8.71 -17.45
C LYS A 47 12.21 8.80 -16.94
N TYR A 48 11.98 8.54 -15.65
CA TYR A 48 10.73 8.97 -14.97
C TYR A 48 10.98 9.42 -13.53
N MET A 49 11.99 10.27 -13.33
CA MET A 49 11.95 11.31 -12.30
C MET A 49 12.07 12.65 -13.03
N GLY A 50 10.94 13.26 -13.34
CA GLY A 50 10.89 14.65 -13.76
C GLY A 50 10.86 15.52 -12.53
N HIS A 51 12.01 15.89 -11.99
CA HIS A 51 12.12 17.16 -11.28
C HIS A 51 11.87 18.24 -12.33
N LEU A 52 10.65 18.78 -12.42
CA LEU A 52 10.35 19.85 -13.37
C LEU A 52 11.01 21.13 -12.85
N GLU A 53 12.22 21.42 -13.35
CA GLU A 53 12.85 22.72 -13.17
C GLU A 53 12.05 23.81 -13.89
N VAL A 54 11.69 24.85 -13.16
CA VAL A 54 10.92 25.99 -13.64
C VAL A 54 11.83 26.91 -14.49
N GLY A 55 11.78 26.77 -15.81
CA GLY A 55 12.53 27.63 -16.75
C GLY A 55 11.83 27.77 -18.11
N ALA A 56 11.67 29.02 -18.58
CA ALA A 56 10.74 29.44 -19.64
C ALA A 56 11.04 28.88 -21.05
N GLY A 57 10.01 28.51 -21.82
CA GLY A 57 10.10 28.13 -23.25
C GLY A 57 8.97 27.20 -23.73
N GLY A 58 8.45 27.43 -24.94
CA GLY A 58 7.33 26.67 -25.55
C GLY A 58 7.60 25.19 -25.78
N GLY A 59 8.87 24.80 -26.02
CA GLY A 59 9.27 23.38 -26.14
C GLY A 59 9.11 22.57 -24.85
N ARG A 60 9.13 23.21 -23.66
CA ARG A 60 8.90 22.53 -22.38
C ARG A 60 7.42 22.26 -22.10
N ILE A 61 6.51 23.04 -22.67
CA ILE A 61 5.06 22.86 -22.47
C ILE A 61 4.59 21.60 -23.19
N ASN A 62 5.06 21.37 -24.42
CA ASN A 62 4.77 20.13 -25.15
C ASN A 62 5.27 18.90 -24.37
N ALA A 63 6.52 18.90 -23.90
CA ALA A 63 7.06 17.81 -23.08
C ALA A 63 6.25 17.58 -21.78
N TRP A 64 5.67 18.64 -21.22
CA TRP A 64 4.86 18.55 -20.01
C TRP A 64 3.45 18.01 -20.28
N VAL A 65 2.82 18.44 -21.37
CA VAL A 65 1.55 17.86 -21.86
C VAL A 65 1.74 16.39 -22.24
N ASP A 66 2.88 16.03 -22.83
CA ASP A 66 3.23 14.63 -23.09
C ASP A 66 3.39 13.83 -21.79
N SER A 67 3.95 14.43 -20.74
CA SER A 67 3.97 13.84 -19.41
C SER A 67 2.57 13.70 -18.80
N MET A 68 1.66 14.67 -19.03
CA MET A 68 0.24 14.55 -18.66
C MET A 68 -0.43 13.38 -19.40
N ARG A 69 -0.17 13.22 -20.70
CA ARG A 69 -0.64 12.07 -21.50
C ARG A 69 -0.09 10.76 -20.96
N ALA A 70 1.19 10.69 -20.62
CA ALA A 70 1.79 9.48 -20.05
C ALA A 70 1.18 9.09 -18.70
N SER A 71 0.79 10.07 -17.88
CA SER A 71 0.09 9.85 -16.60
C SER A 71 -1.40 9.52 -16.74
N SER A 72 -1.96 9.59 -17.96
CA SER A 72 -3.38 9.34 -18.24
C SER A 72 -3.68 7.84 -18.33
N PRO A 73 -4.57 7.28 -17.49
CA PRO A 73 -4.91 5.86 -17.55
C PRO A 73 -5.49 5.42 -18.90
N THR A 74 -6.19 6.32 -19.59
CA THR A 74 -6.76 6.05 -20.93
C THR A 74 -5.67 5.77 -21.96
N HIS A 75 -4.57 6.53 -21.90
CA HIS A 75 -3.43 6.35 -22.81
C HIS A 75 -2.57 5.15 -22.41
N ALA A 76 -2.38 4.90 -21.11
CA ALA A 76 -1.68 3.72 -20.63
C ALA A 76 -2.39 2.40 -21.04
N ARG A 77 -3.72 2.35 -20.93
CA ARG A 77 -4.54 1.22 -21.41
C ARG A 77 -4.45 1.04 -22.93
N ALA A 78 -4.54 2.13 -23.70
CA ALA A 78 -4.40 2.06 -25.16
C ALA A 78 -3.01 1.58 -25.58
N ALA A 79 -1.94 2.05 -24.92
CA ALA A 79 -0.58 1.60 -25.17
C ALA A 79 -0.38 0.12 -24.83
N ALA A 80 -0.93 -0.35 -23.71
CA ALA A 80 -0.88 -1.76 -23.32
C ALA A 80 -1.65 -2.68 -24.29
N ALA A 81 -2.79 -2.22 -24.81
CA ALA A 81 -3.59 -2.97 -25.79
C ALA A 81 -2.92 -3.10 -27.17
N LEU A 82 -1.94 -2.25 -27.48
CA LEU A 82 -1.21 -2.23 -28.75
C LEU A 82 0.14 -2.96 -28.69
N ALA A 83 0.52 -3.53 -27.54
CA ALA A 83 1.77 -4.28 -27.41
C ALA A 83 1.70 -5.64 -28.16
N PRO A 84 2.78 -6.09 -28.84
CA PRO A 84 2.76 -7.34 -29.61
C PRO A 84 2.46 -8.57 -28.73
N PHE A 85 1.49 -9.39 -29.17
CA PHE A 85 0.89 -10.49 -28.40
C PHE A 85 1.81 -11.65 -27.96
N PRO A 86 2.94 -12.02 -28.61
CA PRO A 86 3.78 -13.10 -28.09
C PRO A 86 4.72 -12.67 -26.95
N ALA A 87 5.25 -11.45 -26.97
CA ALA A 87 6.19 -10.97 -25.96
C ALA A 87 5.50 -10.52 -24.66
N ALA A 88 4.26 -10.02 -24.77
CA ALA A 88 3.50 -9.54 -23.62
C ALA A 88 3.04 -10.66 -22.67
N ALA A 89 2.80 -11.87 -23.17
CA ALA A 89 2.39 -13.01 -22.36
C ALA A 89 3.55 -13.52 -21.48
N ASP A 90 4.74 -13.69 -22.06
CA ASP A 90 5.94 -14.12 -21.33
C ASP A 90 6.37 -13.10 -20.27
N GLU A 91 6.25 -11.79 -20.58
CA GLU A 91 6.50 -10.72 -19.62
C GLU A 91 5.47 -10.68 -18.49
N ALA A 92 4.18 -10.90 -18.79
CA ALA A 92 3.13 -10.99 -17.78
C ALA A 92 3.32 -12.20 -16.85
N ASP A 93 3.74 -13.35 -17.40
CA ASP A 93 4.04 -14.55 -16.61
C ASP A 93 5.31 -14.39 -15.77
N ALA A 94 6.35 -13.75 -16.31
CA ALA A 94 7.54 -13.39 -15.55
C ALA A 94 7.22 -12.41 -14.42
N TRP A 95 6.36 -11.41 -14.70
CA TRP A 95 5.90 -10.46 -13.69
C TRP A 95 5.09 -11.15 -12.60
N THR A 96 4.17 -12.04 -12.95
CA THR A 96 3.34 -12.80 -12.00
C THR A 96 4.19 -13.72 -11.11
N ARG A 97 5.26 -14.31 -11.65
CA ARG A 97 6.22 -15.08 -10.84
C ARG A 97 6.98 -14.21 -9.84
N LYS A 98 7.28 -12.97 -10.20
CA LYS A 98 7.98 -12.01 -9.33
C LYS A 98 7.07 -11.35 -8.30
N HIS A 99 5.79 -11.16 -8.64
CA HIS A 99 4.77 -10.49 -7.83
C HIS A 99 3.49 -11.33 -7.78
N PRO A 100 3.53 -12.53 -7.16
CA PRO A 100 2.39 -13.44 -7.16
C PRO A 100 1.19 -12.86 -6.43
N SER A 101 0.00 -13.40 -6.74
CA SER A 101 -1.25 -12.97 -6.08
C SER A 101 -1.18 -13.22 -4.57
N ALA A 102 -1.43 -12.18 -3.76
CA ALA A 102 -1.44 -12.31 -2.30
C ALA A 102 -2.54 -13.28 -1.83
N LEU A 103 -3.65 -13.40 -2.55
CA LEU A 103 -4.71 -14.37 -2.25
C LEU A 103 -4.25 -15.82 -2.51
N LYS A 104 -3.49 -16.05 -3.58
CA LYS A 104 -2.93 -17.38 -3.88
C LYS A 104 -1.80 -17.76 -2.92
N MET A 105 -1.03 -16.78 -2.47
CA MET A 105 0.07 -16.96 -1.53
C MET A 105 -0.34 -16.79 -0.07
N PHE A 106 -1.65 -16.80 0.22
CA PHE A 106 -2.18 -16.46 1.53
C PHE A 106 -1.60 -17.36 2.64
N ASP A 107 -1.54 -18.68 2.43
CA ASP A 107 -0.97 -19.62 3.42
C ASP A 107 0.51 -19.35 3.71
N GLU A 108 1.27 -18.88 2.72
CA GLU A 108 2.66 -18.46 2.92
C GLU A 108 2.75 -17.17 3.73
N ILE A 109 1.91 -16.18 3.42
CA ILE A 109 1.81 -14.93 4.17
C ILE A 109 1.43 -15.20 5.64
N VAL A 110 0.45 -16.08 5.88
CA VAL A 110 0.05 -16.49 7.23
C VAL A 110 1.20 -17.17 7.96
N ARG A 111 1.90 -18.12 7.33
CA ARG A 111 3.07 -18.76 7.93
C ARG A 111 4.16 -17.75 8.28
N ALA A 112 4.43 -16.78 7.41
CA ALA A 112 5.42 -15.73 7.64
C ALA A 112 5.02 -14.74 8.75
N SER A 113 3.73 -14.63 9.05
CA SER A 113 3.18 -13.79 10.12
C SER A 113 3.16 -14.45 11.49
N LYS A 114 3.36 -15.78 11.59
CA LYS A 114 3.34 -16.50 12.86
C LYS A 114 4.41 -15.94 13.81
N GLY A 115 4.00 -15.68 15.06
CA GLY A 115 4.87 -15.13 16.10
C GLY A 115 5.17 -13.64 15.95
N LYS A 116 4.67 -12.98 14.90
CA LYS A 116 4.86 -11.53 14.66
C LYS A 116 3.60 -10.75 15.00
N GLN A 117 3.78 -9.54 15.50
CA GLN A 117 2.74 -8.54 15.53
C GLN A 117 2.50 -8.04 14.11
N ILE A 118 1.26 -7.71 13.74
CA ILE A 118 0.92 -7.20 12.41
C ILE A 118 0.43 -5.77 12.56
N ALA A 119 0.87 -4.88 11.66
CA ALA A 119 0.34 -3.54 11.50
C ALA A 119 -0.08 -3.33 10.04
N MET A 120 -1.31 -2.85 9.83
CA MET A 120 -1.92 -2.73 8.51
C MET A 120 -1.92 -1.28 8.03
N PHE A 121 -1.50 -1.07 6.79
CA PHE A 121 -1.45 0.24 6.14
C PHE A 121 -2.17 0.13 4.81
N LEU A 122 -3.19 0.94 4.62
CA LEU A 122 -4.10 0.81 3.48
C LEU A 122 -4.18 2.16 2.78
N ASP A 123 -3.84 2.18 1.50
CA ASP A 123 -4.23 3.28 0.64
C ASP A 123 -5.75 3.28 0.40
N TYR A 124 -6.30 4.40 -0.07
CA TYR A 124 -7.74 4.56 -0.23
C TYR A 124 -8.22 4.43 -1.70
N ASP A 125 -7.83 5.36 -2.57
CA ASP A 125 -8.34 5.45 -3.94
C ASP A 125 -7.69 4.40 -4.84
N GLY A 126 -8.46 3.54 -5.50
CA GLY A 126 -7.90 2.43 -6.28
C GLY A 126 -7.51 1.21 -5.46
N THR A 127 -7.54 1.33 -4.12
CA THR A 127 -7.23 0.25 -3.18
C THR A 127 -8.47 -0.20 -2.41
N LEU A 128 -9.06 0.66 -1.57
CA LEU A 128 -10.26 0.35 -0.79
C LEU A 128 -11.55 0.81 -1.47
N SER A 129 -11.44 1.83 -2.33
CA SER A 129 -12.51 2.33 -3.19
C SER A 129 -12.10 2.19 -4.66
N PRO A 130 -13.03 1.87 -5.57
CA PRO A 130 -12.74 1.95 -7.01
C PRO A 130 -12.37 3.38 -7.43
N ILE A 131 -11.60 3.49 -8.52
CA ILE A 131 -11.27 4.76 -9.16
C ILE A 131 -12.50 5.25 -9.91
N VAL A 132 -12.97 6.46 -9.58
CA VAL A 132 -14.14 7.10 -10.18
C VAL A 132 -13.74 8.41 -10.85
N ASP A 133 -14.58 8.89 -11.77
CA ASP A 133 -14.31 10.15 -12.47
C ASP A 133 -14.53 11.40 -11.61
N GLU A 134 -15.47 11.34 -10.66
CA GLU A 134 -15.71 12.40 -9.69
C GLU A 134 -15.08 12.02 -8.34
N PRO A 135 -14.00 12.71 -7.90
CA PRO A 135 -13.30 12.36 -6.66
C PRO A 135 -14.20 12.37 -5.41
N ASP A 136 -15.29 13.13 -5.41
CA ASP A 136 -16.24 13.21 -4.28
C ASP A 136 -17.18 12.00 -4.19
N LYS A 137 -17.17 11.13 -5.21
CA LYS A 137 -18.00 9.92 -5.29
C LYS A 137 -17.21 8.62 -5.10
N ALA A 138 -15.95 8.71 -4.67
CA ALA A 138 -15.08 7.57 -4.42
C ALA A 138 -15.46 6.90 -3.08
N TYR A 139 -16.68 6.38 -2.97
CA TYR A 139 -17.18 5.78 -1.74
C TYR A 139 -16.68 4.35 -1.58
N MET A 140 -16.24 4.02 -0.37
CA MET A 140 -16.01 2.65 0.05
C MET A 140 -17.35 1.92 0.22
N SER A 141 -17.44 0.66 -0.22
CA SER A 141 -18.62 -0.17 0.04
C SER A 141 -18.76 -0.52 1.53
N GLU A 142 -19.98 -0.73 2.02
CA GLU A 142 -20.22 -1.16 3.41
C GLU A 142 -19.52 -2.50 3.73
N ALA A 143 -19.45 -3.41 2.76
CA ALA A 143 -18.71 -4.67 2.90
C ALA A 143 -17.20 -4.43 3.13
N MET A 144 -16.60 -3.47 2.43
CA MET A 144 -15.20 -3.11 2.64
C MET A 144 -15.01 -2.40 3.99
N ARG A 145 -15.92 -1.48 4.36
CA ARG A 145 -15.87 -0.81 5.66
C ARG A 145 -15.91 -1.81 6.81
N ALA A 146 -16.79 -2.81 6.72
CA ALA A 146 -16.87 -3.91 7.69
C ALA A 146 -15.58 -4.74 7.74
N ALA A 147 -14.97 -5.03 6.59
CA ALA A 147 -13.70 -5.76 6.53
C ALA A 147 -12.55 -4.97 7.19
N VAL A 148 -12.41 -3.68 6.87
CA VAL A 148 -11.38 -2.80 7.48
C VAL A 148 -11.62 -2.68 8.99
N LYS A 149 -12.86 -2.51 9.42
CA LYS A 149 -13.24 -2.50 10.85
C LYS A 149 -12.87 -3.81 11.54
N GLY A 150 -13.14 -4.95 10.90
CA GLY A 150 -12.76 -6.26 11.40
C GLY A 150 -11.25 -6.37 11.60
N VAL A 151 -10.45 -6.01 10.60
CA VAL A 151 -8.98 -5.97 10.69
C VAL A 151 -8.50 -5.05 11.81
N ALA A 152 -9.08 -3.87 11.91
CA ALA A 152 -8.74 -2.89 12.94
C ALA A 152 -9.04 -3.36 14.37
N SER A 153 -9.91 -4.36 14.56
CA SER A 153 -10.17 -4.96 15.88
C SER A 153 -9.05 -5.90 16.34
N TYR A 154 -8.24 -6.42 15.42
CA TYR A 154 -7.12 -7.32 15.71
C TYR A 154 -5.75 -6.64 15.59
N PHE A 155 -5.61 -5.70 14.67
CA PHE A 155 -4.33 -5.10 14.30
C PHE A 155 -4.39 -3.58 14.26
N PRO A 156 -3.35 -2.85 14.73
CA PRO A 156 -3.20 -1.44 14.44
C PRO A 156 -3.33 -1.19 12.94
N THR A 157 -4.28 -0.35 12.54
CA THR A 157 -4.62 -0.13 11.14
C THR A 157 -4.63 1.36 10.81
N ALA A 158 -3.97 1.72 9.71
CA ALA A 158 -3.86 3.09 9.24
C ALA A 158 -4.34 3.23 7.78
N ILE A 159 -5.11 4.28 7.52
CA ILE A 159 -5.41 4.73 6.15
C ILE A 159 -4.36 5.77 5.73
N VAL A 160 -3.69 5.57 4.61
CA VAL A 160 -2.65 6.46 4.07
C VAL A 160 -3.09 6.97 2.70
N SER A 161 -3.50 8.24 2.60
CA SER A 161 -4.15 8.78 1.40
C SER A 161 -3.55 10.11 0.95
N GLY A 162 -3.60 10.37 -0.36
CA GLY A 162 -3.32 11.69 -0.94
C GLY A 162 -4.38 12.75 -0.60
N ARG A 163 -5.61 12.32 -0.27
CA ARG A 163 -6.72 13.20 0.14
C ARG A 163 -6.45 13.85 1.49
N CYS A 164 -7.05 15.01 1.77
CA CYS A 164 -7.03 15.54 3.13
C CYS A 164 -7.66 14.56 4.12
N ARG A 165 -7.13 14.59 5.35
CA ARG A 165 -7.49 13.65 6.42
C ARG A 165 -9.00 13.63 6.70
N ASP A 166 -9.63 14.79 6.77
CA ASP A 166 -11.05 14.91 7.11
C ASP A 166 -11.94 14.34 6.00
N LYS A 167 -11.53 14.49 4.73
CA LYS A 167 -12.26 13.91 3.58
C LYS A 167 -12.18 12.40 3.53
N VAL A 168 -10.98 11.83 3.69
CA VAL A 168 -10.84 10.37 3.73
C VAL A 168 -11.51 9.78 4.97
N TYR A 169 -11.49 10.49 6.11
CA TYR A 169 -12.27 10.11 7.29
C TYR A 169 -13.76 10.07 6.99
N ASN A 170 -14.32 11.08 6.32
CA ASN A 170 -15.75 11.13 5.98
C ASN A 170 -16.18 9.99 5.05
N PHE A 171 -15.28 9.46 4.23
CA PHE A 171 -15.57 8.27 3.44
C PHE A 171 -15.46 6.97 4.24
N VAL A 172 -14.46 6.85 5.12
CA VAL A 172 -14.15 5.61 5.85
C VAL A 172 -14.96 5.45 7.14
N GLN A 173 -15.20 6.53 7.87
CA GLN A 173 -16.05 6.61 9.07
C GLN A 173 -15.72 5.59 10.18
N LEU A 174 -14.43 5.33 10.41
CA LEU A 174 -13.95 4.42 11.47
C LEU A 174 -13.02 5.17 12.42
N ALA A 175 -13.51 5.50 13.62
CA ALA A 175 -12.80 6.32 14.60
C ALA A 175 -11.60 5.60 15.27
N GLU A 176 -11.55 4.28 15.15
CA GLU A 176 -10.51 3.39 15.67
C GLU A 176 -9.24 3.31 14.81
N LEU A 177 -9.23 3.94 13.63
CA LEU A 177 -8.08 3.90 12.71
C LEU A 177 -7.14 5.09 12.92
N TYR A 178 -5.89 4.89 12.50
CA TYR A 178 -4.99 6.00 12.19
C TYR A 178 -5.32 6.55 10.80
N TYR A 179 -5.20 7.86 10.61
CA TYR A 179 -5.40 8.51 9.32
C TYR A 179 -4.21 9.38 8.99
N ALA A 180 -3.56 9.09 7.88
CA ALA A 180 -2.49 9.86 7.27
C ALA A 180 -2.99 10.48 5.96
N GLY A 181 -3.50 11.70 6.04
CA GLY A 181 -3.97 12.47 4.88
C GLY A 181 -2.86 13.29 4.23
N SER A 182 -3.16 13.87 3.08
CA SER A 182 -2.29 14.78 2.34
C SER A 182 -0.93 14.15 2.03
N HIS A 183 -0.94 12.91 1.53
CA HIS A 183 0.27 12.09 1.29
C HIS A 183 1.08 11.85 2.58
N GLY A 184 0.38 11.77 3.71
CA GLY A 184 0.95 11.57 5.03
C GLY A 184 1.48 12.81 5.72
N MET A 185 1.20 14.02 5.22
CA MET A 185 1.54 15.28 5.90
C MET A 185 0.51 15.70 6.96
N ASP A 186 -0.62 15.02 7.08
CA ASP A 186 -1.58 15.22 8.17
C ASP A 186 -1.95 13.89 8.82
N ILE A 187 -1.22 13.51 9.87
CA ILE A 187 -1.41 12.24 10.57
C ILE A 187 -2.18 12.47 11.87
N LYS A 188 -3.21 11.66 12.10
CA LYS A 188 -3.94 11.60 13.37
C LYS A 188 -4.18 10.16 13.79
N GLY A 189 -3.97 9.87 15.07
CA GLY A 189 -4.33 8.59 15.67
C GLY A 189 -5.83 8.50 16.04
N PRO A 190 -6.27 7.31 16.50
CA PRO A 190 -7.65 7.04 16.88
C PRO A 190 -8.15 8.01 17.95
N THR A 191 -9.40 8.47 17.82
CA THR A 191 -10.03 9.36 18.82
C THR A 191 -10.60 8.59 20.01
N ASN A 192 -11.00 7.33 19.79
CA ASN A 192 -11.46 6.41 20.82
C ASN A 192 -10.48 5.25 20.93
N ALA A 193 -9.34 5.48 21.57
CA ALA A 193 -8.40 4.42 21.91
C ALA A 193 -9.03 3.51 22.98
N ARG A 194 -9.95 2.63 22.59
CA ARG A 194 -10.17 1.40 23.37
C ARG A 194 -8.83 0.69 23.30
N ARG A 195 -8.14 0.62 24.45
CA ARG A 195 -6.92 -0.16 24.58
C ARG A 195 -7.21 -1.50 23.94
N HIS A 196 -6.44 -1.89 22.93
CA HIS A 196 -6.38 -3.29 22.52
C HIS A 196 -5.89 -4.05 23.74
N ASN A 197 -6.84 -4.51 24.56
CA ASN A 197 -6.59 -5.42 25.65
C ASN A 197 -6.26 -6.76 24.98
N ARG A 198 -4.99 -6.93 24.61
CA ARG A 198 -4.38 -8.24 24.73
C ARG A 198 -3.43 -8.19 25.91
N ALA A 199 -3.86 -8.91 26.92
CA ALA A 199 -3.12 -9.19 28.14
C ALA A 199 -1.70 -9.66 27.82
N ASN A 200 -0.80 -9.31 28.75
CA ASN A 200 0.50 -9.94 28.97
C ASN A 200 1.74 -9.35 28.29
N THR A 201 1.91 -8.03 28.33
CA THR A 201 3.25 -7.44 28.49
C THR A 201 3.28 -6.55 29.73
N LYS A 202 3.99 -7.04 30.76
CA LYS A 202 4.36 -6.26 31.95
C LYS A 202 5.39 -5.20 31.55
N THR A 203 4.97 -4.13 30.90
CA THR A 203 5.74 -2.89 30.83
C THR A 203 4.83 -1.75 31.26
N LYS A 204 4.88 -1.48 32.58
CA LYS A 204 4.45 -0.21 33.15
C LYS A 204 5.35 0.88 32.55
N ALA A 205 4.92 1.52 31.48
CA ALA A 205 5.48 2.79 31.03
C ALA A 205 4.36 3.64 30.40
N ASN A 206 3.93 4.64 31.18
CA ASN A 206 3.28 5.88 30.73
C ASN A 206 2.10 5.76 29.76
N ALA A 207 0.97 5.29 30.26
CA ALA A 207 -0.33 5.51 29.64
C ALA A 207 -0.80 6.97 29.77
N LYS A 208 -0.14 7.90 29.06
CA LYS A 208 -0.87 8.95 28.37
C LYS A 208 -0.97 8.45 26.93
N ALA A 209 -2.16 8.04 26.49
CA ALA A 209 -2.44 7.87 25.08
C ALA A 209 -2.28 9.27 24.45
N GLN A 210 -1.06 9.60 24.09
CA GLN A 210 -0.71 10.87 23.48
C GLN A 210 -1.46 10.86 22.15
N SER A 211 -2.36 11.81 21.95
CA SER A 211 -3.06 11.99 20.70
C SER A 211 -2.00 12.13 19.61
N VAL A 212 -1.78 11.08 18.82
CA VAL A 212 -0.84 11.13 17.70
C VAL A 212 -1.39 12.17 16.75
N LEU A 213 -0.77 13.34 16.69
CA LEU A 213 -1.03 14.40 15.72
C LEU A 213 0.32 14.83 15.17
N PHE A 214 0.50 14.69 13.87
CA PHE A 214 1.78 15.02 13.24
C PHE A 214 1.55 15.70 11.89
N GLN A 215 2.13 16.89 11.76
CA GLN A 215 1.94 17.79 10.62
C GLN A 215 3.28 18.45 10.26
N PRO A 216 4.18 17.75 9.55
CA PRO A 216 5.54 18.21 9.30
C PRO A 216 5.62 19.44 8.39
N ALA A 217 4.53 19.77 7.70
CA ALA A 217 4.43 20.88 6.76
C ALA A 217 3.56 22.04 7.27
N SER A 218 3.31 22.13 8.59
CA SER A 218 2.40 23.13 9.19
C SER A 218 2.71 24.58 8.78
N GLU A 219 3.99 24.92 8.63
CA GLU A 219 4.43 26.25 8.21
C GLU A 219 4.00 26.62 6.77
N PHE A 220 3.67 25.64 5.94
CA PHE A 220 3.24 25.86 4.55
C PHE A 220 1.74 26.12 4.40
N LEU A 221 0.93 25.94 5.45
CA LEU A 221 -0.53 26.08 5.36
C LEU A 221 -0.99 27.43 4.76
N PRO A 222 -0.44 28.59 5.18
CA PRO A 222 -0.84 29.88 4.59
C PRO A 222 -0.50 29.95 3.08
N MET A 223 0.67 29.44 2.69
CA MET A 223 1.12 29.41 1.30
C MET A 223 0.24 28.49 0.43
N ILE A 224 -0.17 27.34 0.97
CA ILE A 224 -1.07 26.41 0.27
C ILE A 224 -2.45 27.04 0.05
N ASP A 225 -2.98 27.77 1.02
CA ASP A 225 -4.24 28.49 0.88
C ASP A 225 -4.16 29.61 -0.17
N GLU A 226 -3.04 30.35 -0.22
CA GLU A 226 -2.78 31.37 -1.24
C GLU A 226 -2.74 30.77 -2.65
N VAL A 227 -2.00 29.68 -2.82
CA VAL A 227 -1.92 28.96 -4.10
C VAL A 227 -3.27 28.39 -4.52
N TYR A 228 -4.04 27.85 -3.58
CA TYR A 228 -5.37 27.34 -3.85
C TYR A 228 -6.29 28.42 -4.44
N LYS A 229 -6.33 29.61 -3.80
CA LYS A 229 -7.10 30.76 -4.29
C LYS A 229 -6.62 31.24 -5.67
N ALA A 230 -5.31 31.34 -5.86
CA ALA A 230 -4.72 31.74 -7.13
C ALA A 230 -5.07 30.76 -8.26
N LEU A 231 -4.98 29.45 -8.01
CA LEU A 231 -5.33 28.42 -8.98
C LEU A 231 -6.82 28.42 -9.32
N ILE A 232 -7.72 28.61 -8.34
CA ILE A 232 -9.15 28.73 -8.63
C ILE A 232 -9.42 29.85 -9.63
N GLU A 233 -8.88 31.03 -9.38
CA GLU A 233 -9.13 32.18 -10.25
C GLU A 233 -8.53 31.98 -11.64
N LYS A 234 -7.29 31.46 -11.71
CA LYS A 234 -6.55 31.25 -12.97
C LYS A 234 -7.16 30.16 -13.84
N THR A 235 -7.67 29.07 -13.26
CA THR A 235 -8.24 27.97 -14.04
C THR A 235 -9.74 28.09 -14.27
N LYS A 236 -10.40 29.13 -13.76
CA LYS A 236 -11.86 29.33 -13.84
C LYS A 236 -12.43 29.27 -15.26
N ALA A 237 -11.69 29.78 -16.25
CA ALA A 237 -12.12 29.78 -17.65
C ALA A 237 -11.95 28.40 -18.35
N ILE A 238 -11.26 27.46 -17.71
CA ILE A 238 -10.97 26.14 -18.28
C ILE A 238 -12.03 25.16 -17.82
N GLU A 239 -13.05 25.01 -18.65
CA GLU A 239 -14.16 24.08 -18.45
C GLU A 239 -13.66 22.64 -18.19
N GLY A 240 -14.25 21.99 -17.19
CA GLY A 240 -13.89 20.64 -16.75
C GLY A 240 -12.71 20.57 -15.79
N SER A 241 -11.99 21.67 -15.54
CA SER A 241 -10.94 21.72 -14.52
C SER A 241 -11.57 21.86 -13.13
N LYS A 242 -10.96 21.23 -12.13
CA LYS A 242 -11.39 21.35 -10.73
C LYS A 242 -10.18 21.47 -9.82
N VAL A 243 -10.15 22.53 -9.02
CA VAL A 243 -9.11 22.75 -8.01
C VAL A 243 -9.64 22.28 -6.65
N GLU A 244 -8.87 21.45 -5.96
CA GLU A 244 -9.21 20.88 -4.66
C GLU A 244 -8.13 21.20 -3.63
N ASN A 245 -8.55 21.68 -2.46
CA ASN A 245 -7.67 21.91 -1.33
C ASN A 245 -7.60 20.65 -0.46
N ASN A 246 -6.44 19.98 -0.47
CA ASN A 246 -6.13 18.81 0.33
C ASN A 246 -5.29 19.17 1.57
N LYS A 247 -5.43 20.39 2.12
CA LYS A 247 -4.77 20.95 3.30
C LYS A 247 -3.26 21.21 3.17
N PHE A 248 -2.46 20.18 2.91
CA PHE A 248 -1.03 20.29 2.62
C PHE A 248 -0.71 20.04 1.15
N CYS A 249 -1.73 19.98 0.31
CA CYS A 249 -1.61 19.73 -1.12
C CYS A 249 -2.75 20.46 -1.84
N VAL A 250 -2.51 21.01 -3.02
CA VAL A 250 -3.56 21.49 -3.93
C VAL A 250 -3.58 20.60 -5.15
N SER A 251 -4.75 20.07 -5.50
CA SER A 251 -4.91 19.18 -6.65
C SER A 251 -5.71 19.89 -7.74
N VAL A 252 -5.16 19.97 -8.95
CA VAL A 252 -5.84 20.44 -10.16
C VAL A 252 -6.19 19.24 -11.01
N HIS A 253 -7.45 18.84 -10.95
CA HIS A 253 -7.98 17.73 -11.73
C HIS A 253 -8.27 18.18 -13.16
N PHE A 254 -7.78 17.41 -14.13
CA PHE A 254 -7.96 17.70 -15.55
C PHE A 254 -8.64 16.56 -16.31
N ARG A 255 -9.24 15.62 -15.57
CA ARG A 255 -9.88 14.44 -16.13
C ARG A 255 -11.04 14.75 -17.08
N ARG A 256 -11.80 15.80 -16.79
CA ARG A 256 -12.96 16.26 -17.58
C ARG A 256 -12.62 17.43 -18.50
N VAL A 257 -11.35 17.82 -18.55
CA VAL A 257 -10.86 18.89 -19.44
C VAL A 257 -10.61 18.28 -20.82
N ASP A 258 -11.13 18.93 -21.86
CA ASP A 258 -10.81 18.59 -23.26
C ASP A 258 -9.29 18.60 -23.45
N GLU A 259 -8.74 17.54 -24.06
CA GLU A 259 -7.30 17.37 -24.26
C GLU A 259 -6.67 18.57 -25.00
N LYS A 260 -7.41 19.21 -25.91
CA LYS A 260 -6.96 20.42 -26.62
C LYS A 260 -6.67 21.60 -25.70
N LYS A 261 -7.28 21.62 -24.51
CA LYS A 261 -7.11 22.66 -23.48
C LYS A 261 -6.07 22.29 -22.42
N TRP A 262 -5.43 21.11 -22.50
CA TRP A 262 -4.44 20.68 -21.49
C TRP A 262 -3.20 21.59 -21.47
N SER A 263 -2.75 22.08 -22.64
CA SER A 263 -1.64 23.03 -22.73
C SER A 263 -1.96 24.34 -22.02
N ALA A 264 -3.15 24.92 -22.27
CA ALA A 264 -3.61 26.13 -21.62
C ALA A 264 -3.71 25.95 -20.09
N LEU A 265 -4.25 24.81 -19.63
CA LEU A 265 -4.31 24.51 -18.19
C LEU A 265 -2.92 24.42 -17.57
N ALA A 266 -2.02 23.72 -18.25
CA ALA A 266 -0.64 23.58 -17.81
C ALA A 266 0.02 24.98 -17.70
N GLU A 267 -0.14 25.84 -18.69
CA GLU A 267 0.36 27.22 -18.66
C GLU A 267 -0.15 28.02 -17.47
N GLU A 268 -1.45 27.97 -17.17
CA GLU A 268 -2.04 28.67 -16.02
C GLU A 268 -1.48 28.15 -14.68
N VAL A 269 -1.44 26.83 -14.48
CA VAL A 269 -0.88 26.22 -13.27
C VAL A 269 0.57 26.61 -13.09
N ARG A 270 1.36 26.58 -14.16
CA ARG A 270 2.77 26.96 -14.12
C ARG A 270 2.97 28.44 -13.87
N SER A 271 2.10 29.29 -14.39
CA SER A 271 2.13 30.74 -14.15
C SER A 271 2.03 31.01 -12.66
N VAL A 272 1.06 30.39 -11.96
CA VAL A 272 0.94 30.46 -10.50
C VAL A 272 2.21 29.94 -9.82
N MET A 273 2.73 28.80 -10.26
CA MET A 273 3.88 28.17 -9.59
C MET A 273 5.20 28.94 -9.65
N LYS A 274 5.34 29.94 -10.53
CA LYS A 274 6.54 30.79 -10.58
C LYS A 274 6.76 31.57 -9.28
N ASP A 275 5.67 31.95 -8.61
CA ASP A 275 5.72 32.80 -7.42
C ASP A 275 5.95 31.99 -6.13
N PHE A 276 5.93 30.65 -6.21
CA PHE A 276 6.02 29.75 -5.05
C PHE A 276 7.14 28.71 -5.20
N PRO A 277 8.43 29.12 -5.18
CA PRO A 277 9.57 28.23 -5.39
C PRO A 277 9.76 27.17 -4.28
N LYS A 278 9.11 27.34 -3.12
CA LYS A 278 9.14 26.35 -2.02
C LYS A 278 8.13 25.21 -2.21
N LEU A 279 7.33 25.25 -3.27
CA LEU A 279 6.41 24.18 -3.65
C LEU A 279 6.94 23.45 -4.87
N ARG A 280 6.49 22.21 -5.03
CA ARG A 280 6.76 21.38 -6.20
C ARG A 280 5.46 20.91 -6.81
N LEU A 281 5.48 20.82 -8.14
CA LEU A 281 4.41 20.25 -8.93
C LEU A 281 4.74 18.77 -9.23
N THR A 282 3.80 17.89 -8.93
CA THR A 282 3.81 16.48 -9.33
C THR A 282 2.57 16.10 -10.12
N GLN A 283 2.61 14.94 -10.76
CA GLN A 283 1.55 14.46 -11.63
C GLN A 283 1.06 13.10 -11.14
N GLY A 284 -0.25 12.97 -10.99
CA GLY A 284 -0.95 11.71 -10.75
C GLY A 284 -1.88 11.36 -11.92
N ARG A 285 -2.82 10.43 -11.70
CA ARG A 285 -3.73 9.92 -12.74
C ARG A 285 -4.77 10.96 -13.18
N LYS A 286 -4.40 11.79 -14.17
CA LYS A 286 -5.18 12.95 -14.65
C LYS A 286 -5.39 14.05 -13.59
N VAL A 287 -4.37 14.26 -12.76
CA VAL A 287 -4.32 15.31 -11.73
C VAL A 287 -2.92 15.90 -11.63
N LEU A 288 -2.85 17.22 -11.46
CA LEU A 288 -1.63 17.95 -11.11
C LEU A 288 -1.67 18.24 -9.62
N GLU A 289 -0.62 17.90 -8.88
CA GLU A 289 -0.55 18.05 -7.43
C GLU A 289 0.54 19.04 -7.05
N ILE A 290 0.18 20.07 -6.30
CA ILE A 290 1.09 21.07 -5.76
C ILE A 290 1.30 20.77 -4.30
N ARG A 291 2.55 20.55 -3.89
CA ARG A 291 2.90 20.14 -2.53
C ARG A 291 4.17 20.84 -2.02
N PRO A 292 4.34 21.02 -0.71
CA PRO A 292 5.59 21.52 -0.14
C PRO A 292 6.81 20.71 -0.56
N THR A 293 7.93 21.40 -0.80
CA THR A 293 9.22 20.76 -1.11
C THR A 293 9.91 20.35 0.19
N ILE A 294 9.32 19.37 0.87
CA ILE A 294 9.89 18.71 2.05
C ILE A 294 10.25 17.26 1.74
N LYS A 295 11.21 16.70 2.48
CA LYS A 295 11.60 15.29 2.38
C LYS A 295 10.59 14.40 3.12
N TRP A 296 9.36 14.37 2.60
CA TRP A 296 8.26 13.60 3.15
C TRP A 296 7.46 12.92 2.02
N ASP A 297 7.07 11.68 2.26
CA ASP A 297 6.32 10.79 1.37
C ASP A 297 5.55 9.74 2.18
N LYS A 298 4.78 8.86 1.50
CA LYS A 298 4.01 7.80 2.17
C LYS A 298 4.90 6.78 2.89
N GLY A 299 6.15 6.59 2.45
CA GLY A 299 7.14 5.78 3.14
C GLY A 299 7.57 6.39 4.48
N LYS A 300 7.80 7.70 4.52
CA LYS A 300 8.05 8.44 5.78
C LYS A 300 6.85 8.42 6.72
N ALA A 301 5.64 8.51 6.19
CA ALA A 301 4.42 8.37 6.99
C ALA A 301 4.30 6.97 7.61
N LEU A 302 4.62 5.92 6.85
CA LEU A 302 4.69 4.53 7.34
C LEU A 302 5.72 4.39 8.46
N GLU A 303 6.95 4.89 8.29
CA GLU A 303 7.99 4.86 9.33
C GLU A 303 7.53 5.57 10.61
N PHE A 304 6.97 6.78 10.48
CA PHE A 304 6.46 7.55 11.62
C PHE A 304 5.34 6.82 12.37
N LEU A 305 4.42 6.17 11.63
CA LEU A 305 3.33 5.41 12.25
C LEU A 305 3.86 4.16 12.98
N LEU A 306 4.83 3.44 12.40
CA LEU A 306 5.49 2.32 13.07
C LEU A 306 6.20 2.78 14.35
N GLU A 307 6.91 3.90 14.30
CA GLU A 307 7.54 4.51 15.47
C GLU A 307 6.51 4.90 16.54
N SER A 308 5.42 5.55 16.14
CA SER A 308 4.32 5.97 17.03
C SER A 308 3.62 4.78 17.68
N LEU A 309 3.62 3.61 17.04
CA LEU A 309 3.09 2.36 17.57
C LEU A 309 4.08 1.61 18.47
N GLY A 310 5.31 2.11 18.63
CA GLY A 310 6.38 1.47 19.41
C GLY A 310 7.13 0.38 18.64
N PHE A 311 7.05 0.36 17.32
CA PHE A 311 7.65 -0.65 16.44
C PHE A 311 8.84 -0.14 15.62
N ALA A 312 9.46 1.00 15.99
CA ALA A 312 10.60 1.56 15.27
C ALA A 312 11.72 0.51 15.06
N ASP A 313 12.11 -0.16 16.14
CA ASP A 313 13.21 -1.12 16.22
C ASP A 313 12.74 -2.56 16.55
N CYS A 314 11.46 -2.85 16.35
CA CYS A 314 10.90 -4.17 16.64
C CYS A 314 11.15 -5.11 15.45
N ASN A 315 11.82 -6.25 15.68
CA ASN A 315 12.03 -7.27 14.65
C ASN A 315 10.86 -8.26 14.54
N ASP A 316 9.98 -8.28 15.54
CA ASP A 316 8.82 -9.17 15.63
C ASP A 316 7.55 -8.49 15.10
N ILE A 317 7.68 -7.51 14.19
CA ILE A 317 6.58 -6.85 13.49
C ILE A 317 6.56 -7.28 12.02
N LEU A 318 5.36 -7.42 11.47
CA LEU A 318 5.10 -7.59 10.05
C LEU A 318 4.17 -6.45 9.59
N PRO A 319 4.73 -5.32 9.15
CA PRO A 319 3.94 -4.27 8.52
C PRO A 319 3.42 -4.76 7.17
N VAL A 320 2.14 -4.61 6.89
CA VAL A 320 1.54 -4.95 5.59
C VAL A 320 0.97 -3.69 4.99
N TYR A 321 1.46 -3.30 3.82
CA TYR A 321 0.99 -2.14 3.07
C TYR A 321 0.28 -2.58 1.80
N ILE A 322 -0.94 -2.09 1.56
CA ILE A 322 -1.71 -2.33 0.34
C ILE A 322 -1.95 -0.99 -0.37
N GLY A 323 -1.56 -0.88 -1.63
CA GLY A 323 -1.73 0.35 -2.42
C GLY A 323 -1.70 0.12 -3.93
N ASP A 324 -2.21 1.07 -4.72
CA ASP A 324 -2.41 0.91 -6.16
C ASP A 324 -1.53 1.83 -7.03
N ASP A 325 -1.05 2.94 -6.47
CA ASP A 325 -0.47 4.04 -7.23
C ASP A 325 1.01 4.27 -6.95
N ARG A 326 1.63 5.10 -7.80
CA ARG A 326 3.06 5.40 -7.74
C ARG A 326 3.51 5.90 -6.37
N THR A 327 2.68 6.63 -5.64
CA THR A 327 3.05 7.15 -4.32
C THR A 327 3.19 6.04 -3.27
N ASP A 328 2.56 4.89 -3.47
CA ASP A 328 2.67 3.74 -2.54
C ASP A 328 3.99 2.99 -2.72
N GLU A 329 4.68 3.18 -3.84
CA GLU A 329 6.03 2.67 -4.06
C GLU A 329 7.03 3.18 -3.02
N ASP A 330 6.84 4.39 -2.50
CA ASP A 330 7.67 4.94 -1.43
C ASP A 330 7.54 4.08 -0.16
N ALA A 331 6.32 3.61 0.16
CA ALA A 331 6.07 2.72 1.28
C ALA A 331 6.57 1.28 1.01
N PHE A 332 6.34 0.75 -0.18
CA PHE A 332 6.85 -0.58 -0.55
C PHE A 332 8.38 -0.64 -0.52
N LYS A 333 9.05 0.42 -0.97
CA LYS A 333 10.50 0.55 -0.90
C LYS A 333 11.00 0.52 0.55
N VAL A 334 10.36 1.26 1.46
CA VAL A 334 10.70 1.22 2.89
C VAL A 334 10.59 -0.20 3.44
N LEU A 335 9.50 -0.92 3.17
CA LEU A 335 9.32 -2.31 3.65
C LEU A 335 10.39 -3.26 3.10
N ARG A 336 10.71 -3.12 1.81
CA ARG A 336 11.76 -3.90 1.15
C ARG A 336 13.15 -3.60 1.72
N ASP A 337 13.50 -2.33 1.87
CA ASP A 337 14.82 -1.90 2.36
C ASP A 337 15.03 -2.31 3.83
N ARG A 338 13.96 -2.32 4.63
CA ARG A 338 13.98 -2.85 6.01
C ARG A 338 14.15 -4.38 6.06
N GLY A 339 13.89 -5.09 4.96
CA GLY A 339 13.82 -6.56 4.94
C GLY A 339 12.71 -7.12 5.82
N GLN A 340 11.75 -6.28 6.20
CA GLN A 340 10.69 -6.58 7.17
C GLN A 340 9.39 -5.91 6.70
N GLY A 341 8.39 -6.73 6.39
CA GLY A 341 7.07 -6.28 5.97
C GLY A 341 6.72 -6.64 4.53
N LEU A 342 5.43 -6.52 4.19
CA LEU A 342 4.87 -6.96 2.93
C LEU A 342 4.21 -5.79 2.20
N GLY A 343 4.73 -5.45 1.02
CA GLY A 343 4.03 -4.58 0.08
C GLY A 343 3.14 -5.39 -0.85
N ILE A 344 1.90 -4.96 -1.04
CA ILE A 344 0.92 -5.57 -1.94
C ILE A 344 0.40 -4.51 -2.91
N LEU A 345 0.72 -4.66 -4.20
CA LEU A 345 0.25 -3.76 -5.25
C LEU A 345 -1.16 -4.16 -5.71
N VAL A 346 -2.09 -3.21 -5.77
CA VAL A 346 -3.38 -3.37 -6.45
C VAL A 346 -3.27 -2.88 -7.89
N SER A 347 -3.32 -3.79 -8.86
CA SER A 347 -3.23 -3.43 -10.28
C SER A 347 -3.79 -4.53 -11.17
N GLU A 348 -4.63 -4.13 -12.13
CA GLU A 348 -5.16 -5.02 -13.17
C GLU A 348 -4.07 -5.50 -14.13
N TYR A 349 -3.06 -4.65 -14.36
CA TYR A 349 -1.96 -4.91 -15.31
C TYR A 349 -0.59 -4.89 -14.61
N PRO A 350 0.42 -5.58 -15.17
CA PRO A 350 1.80 -5.52 -14.70
C PRO A 350 2.33 -4.07 -14.60
N LYS A 351 3.01 -3.76 -13.50
CA LYS A 351 3.70 -2.49 -13.28
C LYS A 351 5.07 -2.74 -12.63
N GLU A 352 6.06 -1.90 -12.93
CA GLU A 352 7.28 -1.91 -12.13
C GLU A 352 6.93 -1.53 -10.68
N THR A 353 7.30 -2.39 -9.73
CA THR A 353 6.94 -2.22 -8.33
C THR A 353 7.97 -2.82 -7.38
N ASN A 354 8.06 -2.22 -6.18
CA ASN A 354 8.78 -2.76 -5.03
C ASN A 354 7.89 -3.66 -4.15
N ALA A 355 6.60 -3.81 -4.44
CA ALA A 355 5.72 -4.75 -3.76
C ALA A 355 6.21 -6.20 -3.91
N SER A 356 5.95 -7.04 -2.91
CA SER A 356 6.26 -8.47 -2.95
C SER A 356 5.14 -9.28 -3.58
N TYR A 357 3.89 -8.81 -3.42
CA TYR A 357 2.70 -9.47 -3.94
C TYR A 357 1.83 -8.50 -4.73
N SER A 358 0.84 -9.06 -5.43
CA SER A 358 -0.15 -8.29 -6.17
C SER A 358 -1.59 -8.73 -5.84
N LEU A 359 -2.54 -7.82 -6.11
CA LEU A 359 -3.98 -8.04 -6.18
C LEU A 359 -4.48 -7.34 -7.44
N ARG A 360 -5.52 -7.85 -8.08
CA ARG A 360 -5.99 -7.30 -9.36
C ARG A 360 -6.84 -6.04 -9.23
N GLU A 361 -7.66 -5.99 -8.19
CA GLU A 361 -8.68 -4.94 -8.04
C GLU A 361 -9.07 -4.72 -6.56
N PRO A 362 -9.77 -3.61 -6.25
CA PRO A 362 -10.25 -3.33 -4.89
C PRO A 362 -11.07 -4.46 -4.25
N LYS A 363 -11.81 -5.22 -5.06
CA LYS A 363 -12.56 -6.38 -4.56
C LYS A 363 -11.63 -7.46 -3.98
N GLU A 364 -10.48 -7.70 -4.59
CA GLU A 364 -9.49 -8.61 -4.05
C GLU A 364 -8.80 -8.04 -2.81
N ALA A 365 -8.59 -6.72 -2.72
CA ALA A 365 -8.12 -6.06 -1.50
C ALA A 365 -9.07 -6.27 -0.31
N ARG A 366 -10.38 -6.25 -0.56
CA ARG A 366 -11.39 -6.64 0.44
C ARG A 366 -11.18 -8.08 0.90
N THR A 367 -11.05 -9.01 -0.03
CA THR A 367 -10.86 -10.44 0.28
C THR A 367 -9.59 -10.67 1.08
N ALA A 368 -8.48 -10.00 0.71
CA ALA A 368 -7.22 -10.08 1.45
C ALA A 368 -7.36 -9.54 2.88
N THR A 369 -8.09 -8.43 3.05
CA THR A 369 -8.43 -7.86 4.37
C THR A 369 -9.24 -8.85 5.20
N CYS A 370 -10.24 -9.52 4.63
CA CYS A 370 -11.00 -10.57 5.31
C CYS A 370 -10.14 -11.78 5.72
N TYR A 371 -9.25 -12.21 4.83
CA TYR A 371 -8.36 -13.33 5.11
C TYR A 371 -7.37 -13.01 6.24
N ALA A 372 -6.86 -11.77 6.33
CA ALA A 372 -6.05 -11.33 7.46
C ALA A 372 -6.77 -11.51 8.81
N ILE A 373 -8.09 -11.29 8.85
CA ILE A 373 -8.92 -11.55 10.05
C ILE A 373 -8.92 -13.06 10.37
N LEU A 374 -9.16 -13.91 9.37
CA LEU A 374 -9.17 -15.36 9.57
C LEU A 374 -7.83 -15.88 10.10
N ALA A 375 -6.71 -15.37 9.59
CA ALA A 375 -5.39 -15.72 10.11
C ALA A 375 -5.22 -15.30 11.58
N ALA A 376 -5.68 -14.11 11.94
CA ALA A 376 -5.64 -13.61 13.32
C ALA A 376 -6.40 -14.52 14.29
N VAL A 377 -7.57 -15.00 13.87
CA VAL A 377 -8.43 -15.89 14.65
C VAL A 377 -7.85 -17.30 14.73
N SER A 378 -7.35 -17.86 13.62
CA SER A 378 -6.76 -19.21 13.60
C SER A 378 -5.43 -19.30 14.38
N GLY A 379 -4.72 -18.19 14.58
CA GLY A 379 -3.52 -18.10 15.42
C GLY A 379 -3.81 -17.98 16.92
N MET A 380 -5.08 -17.92 17.35
CA MET A 380 -5.48 -18.07 18.75
C MET A 380 -5.57 -19.56 19.09
N GLU A 381 -4.48 -20.11 19.62
CA GLU A 381 -4.19 -21.55 19.76
C GLU A 381 -5.14 -22.39 20.64
N GLU A 382 -6.30 -21.89 21.08
CA GLU A 382 -7.24 -22.65 21.93
C GLU A 382 -8.43 -23.28 21.18
N GLN A 383 -8.58 -23.12 19.85
CA GLN A 383 -9.75 -23.66 19.12
C GLN A 383 -9.44 -24.43 17.84
N LEU A 384 -8.20 -24.89 17.69
CA LEU A 384 -7.65 -25.36 16.40
C LEU A 384 -8.12 -26.74 15.91
N GLN A 385 -8.79 -27.57 16.71
CA GLN A 385 -9.28 -28.88 16.22
C GLN A 385 -10.55 -28.80 15.36
N LEU A 386 -11.27 -27.68 15.36
CA LEU A 386 -12.51 -27.49 14.56
C LEU A 386 -12.28 -26.71 13.25
N PHE A 387 -11.15 -26.02 13.10
CA PHE A 387 -10.93 -25.03 12.03
C PHE A 387 -10.17 -25.53 10.79
N GLU A 388 -9.38 -26.60 10.90
CA GLU A 388 -8.57 -27.12 9.78
C GLU A 388 -9.42 -27.56 8.57
N GLY A 389 -10.70 -27.89 8.77
CA GLY A 389 -11.65 -28.17 7.70
C GLY A 389 -12.19 -26.93 6.97
N ALA A 390 -12.30 -25.79 7.66
CA ALA A 390 -12.92 -24.58 7.12
C ALA A 390 -11.96 -23.77 6.22
N CYS A 391 -10.69 -23.65 6.61
CA CYS A 391 -9.69 -22.92 5.81
C CYS A 391 -9.39 -23.59 4.47
N LYS A 392 -9.32 -24.94 4.43
CA LYS A 392 -9.19 -25.69 3.17
C LYS A 392 -10.41 -25.44 2.26
N GLY A 393 -11.61 -25.44 2.81
CA GLY A 393 -12.85 -25.15 2.07
C GLY A 393 -12.87 -23.77 1.42
N VAL A 394 -12.47 -22.72 2.15
CA VAL A 394 -12.51 -21.33 1.65
C VAL A 394 -11.49 -21.08 0.52
N SER A 395 -10.28 -21.64 0.62
CA SER A 395 -9.28 -21.58 -0.47
C SER A 395 -9.70 -22.36 -1.72
N GLU A 396 -10.41 -23.48 -1.55
CA GLU A 396 -10.92 -24.33 -2.62
C GLU A 396 -12.15 -23.68 -3.31
N LEU A 397 -13.02 -23.03 -2.53
CA LEU A 397 -14.22 -22.33 -2.99
C LEU A 397 -13.91 -21.03 -3.73
N HIS A 398 -12.88 -20.27 -3.30
CA HIS A 398 -12.38 -19.14 -4.08
C HIS A 398 -11.84 -19.58 -5.45
N ARG A 399 -11.18 -20.75 -5.50
CA ARG A 399 -10.72 -21.37 -6.76
C ARG A 399 -11.89 -21.73 -7.70
N ARG A 400 -13.12 -21.85 -7.17
CA ARG A 400 -14.37 -22.15 -7.90
C ARG A 400 -15.22 -20.90 -8.22
N GLY A 401 -14.82 -19.71 -7.79
CA GLY A 401 -15.50 -18.45 -8.16
C GLY A 401 -16.84 -18.19 -7.47
N GLU A 402 -17.15 -18.88 -6.36
CA GLU A 402 -18.43 -18.72 -5.64
C GLU A 402 -18.40 -17.54 -4.66
N GLU A 403 -19.36 -16.61 -4.77
CA GLU A 403 -19.52 -15.49 -3.83
C GLU A 403 -20.39 -15.89 -2.63
N TRP A 404 -19.85 -15.70 -1.42
CA TRP A 404 -20.64 -15.78 -0.18
C TRP A 404 -20.82 -14.39 0.45
N PRO A 405 -22.00 -14.07 0.99
CA PRO A 405 -22.17 -12.94 1.88
C PRO A 405 -21.22 -13.07 3.08
N LEU A 406 -20.50 -11.99 3.41
CA LEU A 406 -19.64 -11.86 4.61
C LEU A 406 -20.33 -12.38 5.90
N VAL A 407 -21.65 -12.20 5.98
CA VAL A 407 -22.50 -12.69 7.06
C VAL A 407 -22.38 -14.21 7.19
N LEU A 408 -22.38 -14.99 6.11
CA LEU A 408 -22.30 -16.46 6.18
C LEU A 408 -20.90 -16.99 6.49
N CYS A 409 -19.84 -16.27 6.08
CA CYS A 409 -18.47 -16.62 6.48
C CYS A 409 -18.26 -16.38 7.98
N ILE A 410 -18.75 -15.24 8.49
CA ILE A 410 -18.74 -14.91 9.92
C ILE A 410 -19.69 -15.82 10.70
N PHE A 411 -20.90 -16.13 10.19
CA PHE A 411 -21.87 -17.03 10.83
C PHE A 411 -21.38 -18.47 10.85
N SER A 412 -20.72 -18.97 9.80
CA SER A 412 -20.15 -20.33 9.82
C SER A 412 -19.06 -20.44 10.88
N VAL A 413 -18.22 -19.41 11.00
CA VAL A 413 -17.26 -19.25 12.10
C VAL A 413 -17.97 -19.19 13.46
N TYR A 414 -18.99 -18.33 13.62
CA TYR A 414 -19.72 -18.16 14.89
C TYR A 414 -20.50 -19.41 15.30
N PHE A 415 -21.11 -20.14 14.36
CA PHE A 415 -21.93 -21.32 14.61
C PHE A 415 -21.09 -22.56 14.88
N SER A 416 -19.90 -22.66 14.27
CA SER A 416 -18.90 -23.68 14.62
C SER A 416 -18.34 -23.46 16.03
N LEU A 417 -18.19 -22.19 16.45
CA LEU A 417 -17.78 -21.79 17.80
C LEU A 417 -18.90 -21.91 18.86
N GLY A 418 -20.16 -21.71 18.48
CA GLY A 418 -21.32 -21.75 19.37
C GLY A 418 -21.81 -23.15 19.73
N LYS A 419 -21.37 -24.21 19.02
CA LYS A 419 -21.73 -25.60 19.36
C LYS A 419 -20.96 -26.17 20.56
N THR A 420 -19.88 -25.53 21.02
CA THR A 420 -19.03 -26.05 22.10
C THR A 420 -19.07 -25.24 23.39
N ASN A 421 -19.72 -24.07 23.42
CA ASN A 421 -19.94 -23.32 24.65
C ASN A 421 -21.41 -22.94 24.81
N LYS A 422 -22.01 -23.34 25.94
CA LYS A 422 -23.31 -22.85 26.42
C LYS A 422 -23.22 -21.34 26.69
N VAL A 423 -23.29 -20.51 25.66
CA VAL A 423 -23.59 -19.09 25.78
C VAL A 423 -24.85 -18.86 24.97
N GLY A 424 -25.95 -18.56 25.69
CA GLY A 424 -27.24 -18.29 25.08
C GLY A 424 -27.16 -17.15 24.06
N PRO A 425 -28.09 -17.09 23.10
CA PRO A 425 -28.06 -16.09 22.05
C PRO A 425 -28.12 -14.68 22.65
N PRO A 426 -27.35 -13.71 22.14
CA PRO A 426 -27.56 -12.32 22.49
C PRO A 426 -28.92 -11.88 21.91
N HIS A 427 -29.83 -11.47 22.79
CA HIS A 427 -31.02 -10.72 22.39
C HIS A 427 -30.58 -9.42 21.70
N PHE A 428 -30.75 -9.34 20.39
CA PHE A 428 -30.85 -8.06 19.69
C PHE A 428 -32.31 -7.79 19.34
N PHE A 429 -32.84 -6.75 19.97
CA PHE A 429 -34.09 -6.10 19.60
C PHE A 429 -33.98 -5.54 18.18
N GLY A 430 -35.12 -5.54 17.49
CA GLY A 430 -35.24 -5.34 16.06
C GLY A 430 -35.20 -3.89 15.57
N PHE A 431 -35.03 -3.86 14.24
CA PHE A 431 -35.09 -2.77 13.26
C PHE A 431 -33.82 -1.95 13.04
#